data_AF-A0A542HZD6-F1
#
_entry.id   AF-A0A542HZD6-F1
#
_cell.length_a   1.000
_cell.length_b   1.000
_cell.length_c   1.000
_cell.angle_alpha   90.00
_cell.angle_beta   90.00
_cell.angle_gamma   90.00
#
_symmetry.space_group_name_H-M   'P 1'
#
loop_
_entity.id
_entity.type
_entity.pdbx_description
1 polymer ?
#
loop_
_entity_poly.entity_id
_entity_poly.type
_entity_poly.pdbx_seq_one_letter_code
_entity_poly.pdbx_strand_id
1 'polypeptide(L)'
;MVAPVFPWAGATPNRRTTVTTPTPEAMIMTLTTTRISSDWPCQVKTPGSYDWERSAAKWLRELVPARYASYPALLRHPVLLARHAQIQVQNEVRVARTALQTARADLPRLGLPESVIEHTIKMYAAEVMQLQHIARSVRAVTQALVEQTSGR
;
A
#
# COMPACT_ATOMS: atom_id res chain seq x y z
N MET A 1 48.60 -6.21 -35.01
CA MET A 1 47.65 -7.33 -34.88
C MET A 1 46.61 -7.15 -35.99
N VAL A 2 46.92 -7.54 -37.22
CA VAL A 2 46.59 -8.84 -37.86
C VAL A 2 45.08 -9.07 -37.97
N ALA A 3 44.49 -8.63 -39.10
CA ALA A 3 43.65 -9.34 -40.09
C ALA A 3 42.46 -10.24 -39.64
N PRO A 4 41.57 -10.71 -40.55
CA PRO A 4 40.74 -9.99 -41.52
C PRO A 4 39.29 -10.59 -41.66
N VAL A 5 38.49 -9.94 -42.53
CA VAL A 5 37.55 -10.49 -43.56
C VAL A 5 37.20 -11.99 -43.50
N PHE A 6 35.89 -12.33 -43.54
CA PHE A 6 35.25 -13.14 -44.62
C PHE A 6 33.74 -13.36 -44.37
N PRO A 7 32.85 -13.09 -45.36
CA PRO A 7 31.48 -13.58 -45.41
C PRO A 7 31.37 -14.80 -46.32
N TRP A 8 30.51 -15.78 -46.01
CA TRP A 8 30.11 -16.84 -46.94
C TRP A 8 28.80 -17.53 -46.53
N ALA A 9 27.98 -17.80 -47.54
CA ALA A 9 26.62 -18.33 -47.51
C ALA A 9 26.59 -19.87 -47.73
N GLY A 10 25.54 -20.56 -47.27
CA GLY A 10 25.29 -21.93 -47.74
C GLY A 10 24.21 -22.66 -46.96
N ALA A 11 23.06 -22.83 -47.60
CA ALA A 11 21.89 -23.53 -47.10
C ALA A 11 22.10 -25.05 -46.95
N THR A 12 21.30 -25.68 -46.08
CA THR A 12 20.60 -26.94 -46.41
C THR A 12 19.19 -26.92 -45.81
N PRO A 13 18.17 -27.40 -46.52
CA PRO A 13 16.83 -27.55 -45.99
C PRO A 13 16.67 -28.95 -45.38
N ASN A 14 15.86 -29.10 -44.33
CA ASN A 14 15.25 -30.39 -44.07
C ASN A 14 13.76 -30.26 -43.72
N ARG A 15 12.98 -30.92 -44.56
CA ARG A 15 11.52 -31.08 -44.49
C ARG A 15 11.25 -32.25 -43.55
N ARG A 16 10.36 -32.10 -42.58
CA ARG A 16 9.58 -33.25 -42.10
C ARG A 16 8.14 -32.85 -41.81
N THR A 17 7.29 -33.73 -42.29
CA THR A 17 5.83 -33.70 -42.45
C THR A 17 5.07 -33.85 -41.12
N THR A 18 4.01 -33.05 -41.01
CA THR A 18 2.68 -33.23 -40.36
C THR A 18 2.39 -34.47 -39.50
N VAL A 19 1.75 -34.27 -38.33
CA VAL A 19 0.57 -35.01 -37.82
C VAL A 19 -0.04 -34.32 -36.57
N THR A 20 -1.23 -33.74 -36.77
CA THR A 20 -2.54 -33.91 -36.07
C THR A 20 -2.66 -33.97 -34.52
N THR A 21 -3.21 -32.88 -33.92
CA THR A 21 -4.40 -32.81 -32.98
C THR A 21 -4.26 -33.26 -31.51
N PRO A 22 -5.13 -32.84 -30.56
CA PRO A 22 -5.64 -31.51 -30.18
C PRO A 22 -5.13 -31.02 -28.80
N THR A 23 -5.23 -29.71 -28.60
CA THR A 23 -5.43 -28.96 -27.33
C THR A 23 -5.35 -29.74 -26.00
N PRO A 24 -4.33 -29.54 -25.16
CA PRO A 24 -4.60 -29.52 -23.73
C PRO A 24 -5.39 -28.23 -23.53
N GLU A 25 -6.67 -28.40 -23.24
CA GLU A 25 -7.52 -27.41 -22.61
C GLU A 25 -6.67 -26.83 -21.49
N ALA A 26 -6.05 -25.68 -21.78
CA ALA A 26 -5.31 -24.94 -20.78
C ALA A 26 -6.40 -24.61 -19.80
N MET A 27 -6.44 -25.40 -18.73
CA MET A 27 -7.10 -25.09 -17.50
C MET A 27 -6.48 -23.75 -17.10
N ILE A 28 -7.04 -22.68 -17.65
CA ILE A 28 -6.97 -21.32 -17.13
C ILE A 28 -7.68 -21.43 -15.79
N MET A 29 -7.01 -22.09 -14.85
CA MET A 29 -7.07 -21.78 -13.44
C MET A 29 -6.78 -20.30 -13.44
N THR A 30 -7.87 -19.53 -13.41
CA THR A 30 -7.84 -18.13 -13.09
C THR A 30 -7.41 -18.14 -11.64
N LEU A 31 -6.09 -18.25 -11.43
CA LEU A 31 -5.46 -17.92 -10.18
C LEU A 31 -5.81 -16.46 -10.03
N THR A 32 -6.87 -16.21 -9.26
CA THR A 32 -7.20 -14.91 -8.73
C THR A 32 -6.06 -14.60 -7.77
N THR A 33 -4.91 -14.24 -8.34
CA THR A 33 -3.84 -13.57 -7.64
C THR A 33 -4.50 -12.29 -7.18
N THR A 34 -4.90 -12.27 -5.92
CA THR A 34 -5.21 -11.06 -5.18
C THR A 34 -3.96 -10.19 -5.33
N ARG A 35 -3.94 -9.33 -6.36
CA ARG A 35 -2.86 -8.36 -6.52
C ARG A 35 -2.96 -7.47 -5.30
N ILE A 36 -2.08 -7.72 -4.35
CA ILE A 36 -1.90 -6.84 -3.20
C ILE A 36 -1.69 -5.45 -3.79
N SER A 37 -2.67 -4.55 -3.59
CA SER A 37 -2.60 -3.18 -4.10
C SER A 37 -1.31 -2.55 -3.58
N SER A 38 -0.68 -1.66 -4.38
CA SER A 38 0.48 -0.87 -3.93
C SER A 38 0.23 -0.10 -2.64
N ASP A 39 -1.03 0.10 -2.27
CA ASP A 39 -1.43 0.76 -1.03
C ASP A 39 -1.43 -0.19 0.19
N TRP A 40 -1.15 -1.49 0.05
CA TRP A 40 -1.18 -2.41 1.19
C TRP A 40 -0.02 -2.17 2.16
N PRO A 41 -0.27 -2.06 3.47
CA PRO A 41 0.78 -1.80 4.45
C PRO A 41 1.65 -3.04 4.68
N CYS A 42 2.98 -2.86 4.70
CA CYS A 42 3.94 -3.96 4.85
C CYS A 42 3.85 -4.66 6.22
N GLN A 43 3.30 -4.00 7.24
CA GLN A 43 3.08 -4.56 8.57
C GLN A 43 1.90 -5.53 8.65
N VAL A 44 1.02 -5.54 7.64
CA VAL A 44 -0.18 -6.38 7.61
C VAL A 44 0.04 -7.53 6.64
N LYS A 45 -0.19 -8.76 7.11
CA LYS A 45 -0.09 -9.95 6.26
C LYS A 45 -1.14 -9.91 5.16
N THR A 46 -0.88 -10.65 4.09
CA THR A 46 -1.80 -10.76 2.94
C THR A 46 -3.21 -11.19 3.39
N PRO A 47 -4.28 -10.59 2.85
CA PRO A 47 -5.65 -11.02 3.11
C PRO A 47 -5.84 -12.52 2.90
N GLY A 48 -6.57 -13.17 3.80
CA GLY A 48 -6.83 -14.61 3.75
C GLY A 48 -5.68 -15.51 4.25
N SER A 49 -4.49 -14.96 4.50
CA SER A 49 -3.40 -15.75 5.11
C SER A 49 -3.62 -16.00 6.61
N TYR A 50 -2.98 -17.03 7.17
CA TYR A 50 -3.11 -17.32 8.60
C TYR A 50 -2.68 -16.12 9.48
N ASP A 51 -3.49 -15.79 10.48
CA ASP A 51 -3.34 -14.65 11.39
C ASP A 51 -3.35 -13.25 10.74
N TRP A 52 -3.82 -13.11 9.49
CA TRP A 52 -3.81 -11.80 8.83
C TRP A 52 -4.67 -10.75 9.56
N GLU A 53 -5.86 -11.15 10.05
CA GLU A 53 -6.75 -10.29 10.84
C GLU A 53 -6.06 -9.77 12.12
N ARG A 54 -5.29 -10.62 12.79
CA ARG A 54 -4.54 -10.24 13.99
C ARG A 54 -3.46 -9.21 13.67
N SER A 55 -2.75 -9.38 12.54
CA SER A 55 -1.76 -8.39 12.08
C SER A 55 -2.42 -7.06 11.67
N ALA A 56 -3.57 -7.12 11.00
CA ALA A 56 -4.36 -5.94 10.62
C ALA A 56 -4.85 -5.19 11.86
N ALA A 57 -5.43 -5.89 12.84
CA ALA A 57 -5.89 -5.28 14.08
C ALA A 57 -4.75 -4.66 14.89
N LYS A 58 -3.56 -5.29 14.91
CA LYS A 58 -2.38 -4.72 15.57
C LYS A 58 -1.97 -3.40 14.91
N TRP A 59 -1.79 -3.41 13.59
CA TRP A 59 -1.39 -2.23 12.83
C TRP A 59 -2.43 -1.09 12.95
N LEU A 60 -3.73 -1.39 12.82
CA LEU A 60 -4.79 -0.39 12.97
C LEU A 60 -4.80 0.27 14.37
N ARG A 61 -4.36 -0.43 15.42
CA ARG A 61 -4.29 0.14 16.78
C ARG A 61 -3.12 1.09 16.95
N GLU A 62 -2.06 0.92 16.18
CA GLU A 62 -0.92 1.85 16.17
C GLU A 62 -1.34 3.21 15.58
N LEU A 63 -2.36 3.23 14.72
CA LEU A 63 -2.91 4.45 14.10
C LEU A 63 -3.95 5.18 14.96
N VAL A 64 -4.41 4.57 16.05
CA VAL A 64 -5.50 5.10 16.88
C VAL A 64 -4.93 5.53 18.23
N PRO A 65 -5.36 6.68 18.80
CA PRO A 65 -4.90 7.09 20.11
C PRO A 65 -5.09 6.01 21.17
N ALA A 66 -4.07 5.79 22.01
CA ALA A 66 -4.04 4.71 23.00
C ALA A 66 -5.24 4.71 23.96
N ARG A 67 -5.84 5.88 24.23
CA ARG A 67 -7.07 6.02 25.03
C ARG A 67 -8.26 5.20 24.48
N TYR A 68 -8.25 4.85 23.19
CA TYR A 68 -9.31 4.01 22.61
C TYR A 68 -9.04 2.50 22.76
N ALA A 69 -7.83 2.10 23.16
CA ALA A 69 -7.46 0.70 23.33
C ALA A 69 -8.16 0.03 24.54
N SER A 70 -8.77 0.82 25.43
CA SER A 70 -9.54 0.31 26.57
C SER A 70 -10.98 -0.09 26.20
N TYR A 71 -11.51 0.35 25.05
CA TYR A 71 -12.90 0.06 24.66
C TYR A 71 -13.03 -1.35 24.07
N PRO A 72 -13.74 -2.29 24.74
CA PRO A 72 -13.83 -3.67 24.29
C PRO A 72 -14.48 -3.85 22.92
N ALA A 73 -15.34 -2.92 22.50
CA ALA A 73 -15.96 -2.93 21.18
C ALA A 73 -14.91 -2.83 20.06
N LEU A 74 -13.90 -1.98 20.22
CA LEU A 74 -12.81 -1.84 19.24
C LEU A 74 -11.86 -3.04 19.28
N LEU A 75 -11.75 -3.71 20.42
CA LEU A 75 -10.95 -4.93 20.58
C LEU A 75 -11.57 -6.12 19.85
N ARG A 76 -12.89 -6.24 19.92
CA ARG A 76 -13.64 -7.40 19.43
C ARG A 76 -14.04 -7.29 17.96
N HIS A 77 -14.10 -6.08 17.41
CA HIS A 77 -14.59 -5.85 16.05
C HIS A 77 -13.55 -5.10 15.20
N PRO A 78 -12.67 -5.81 14.47
CA PRO A 78 -11.63 -5.21 13.61
C PRO A 78 -12.18 -4.23 12.57
N VAL A 79 -13.37 -4.48 12.03
CA VAL A 79 -14.04 -3.56 11.08
C VAL A 79 -14.39 -2.22 11.74
N LEU A 80 -14.87 -2.24 12.99
CA LEU A 80 -15.17 -1.02 13.75
C LEU A 80 -13.89 -0.24 14.06
N LEU A 81 -12.82 -0.95 14.42
CA LEU A 81 -11.49 -0.39 14.60
C LEU A 81 -10.98 0.26 13.31
N ALA A 82 -11.13 -0.41 12.16
CA ALA A 82 -10.72 0.11 10.86
C ALA A 82 -11.48 1.40 10.49
N ARG A 83 -12.81 1.44 10.72
CA ARG A 83 -13.63 2.66 10.55
C ARG A 83 -13.09 3.81 11.40
N HIS A 84 -12.74 3.55 12.66
CA HIS A 84 -12.22 4.59 13.54
C HIS A 84 -10.83 5.08 13.12
N ALA A 85 -9.92 4.16 12.77
CA ALA A 85 -8.60 4.49 12.24
C ALA A 85 -8.69 5.36 10.97
N GLN A 86 -9.64 5.07 10.08
CA GLN A 86 -9.87 5.87 8.87
C GLN A 86 -10.23 7.32 9.21
N ILE A 87 -11.15 7.53 10.16
CA ILE A 87 -11.55 8.88 10.60
C ILE A 87 -10.37 9.59 11.25
N GLN A 88 -9.61 8.89 12.09
CA GLN A 88 -8.43 9.44 12.79
C GLN A 88 -7.39 9.94 11.78
N VAL A 89 -6.96 9.10 10.84
CA VAL A 89 -5.96 9.47 9.84
C VAL A 89 -6.47 10.61 8.94
N GLN A 90 -7.75 10.63 8.58
CA GLN A 90 -8.33 11.74 7.82
C GLN A 90 -8.27 13.07 8.59
N ASN A 91 -8.46 13.05 9.90
CA ASN A 91 -8.33 14.23 10.74
C ASN A 91 -6.87 14.68 10.84
N GLU A 92 -5.93 13.74 11.00
CA GLU A 92 -4.48 14.05 10.99
C GLU A 92 -4.04 14.69 9.67
N VAL A 93 -4.51 14.18 8.52
CA VAL A 93 -4.24 14.81 7.21
C VAL A 93 -4.73 16.25 7.18
N ARG A 94 -5.91 16.54 7.75
CA ARG A 94 -6.45 17.91 7.80
C ARG A 94 -5.58 18.80 8.67
N VAL A 95 -5.20 18.33 9.86
CA VAL A 95 -4.34 19.06 10.79
C VAL A 95 -2.98 19.37 10.17
N ALA A 96 -2.30 18.37 9.59
CA ALA A 96 -1.00 18.54 8.94
C ALA A 96 -1.08 19.53 7.76
N ARG A 97 -2.17 19.50 7.00
CA ARG A 97 -2.39 20.45 5.90
C ARG A 97 -2.60 21.87 6.39
N THR A 98 -3.41 22.06 7.43
CA THR A 98 -3.60 23.38 8.05
C THR A 98 -2.27 23.91 8.57
N ALA A 99 -1.51 23.08 9.30
CA ALA A 99 -0.19 23.46 9.81
C ALA A 99 0.76 23.87 8.68
N LEU A 100 0.80 23.12 7.57
CA LEU A 100 1.61 23.47 6.40
C LEU A 100 1.19 24.80 5.76
N GLN A 101 -0.11 25.05 5.66
CA GLN A 101 -0.67 26.25 5.02
C GLN A 101 -0.40 27.52 5.83
N THR A 102 -0.44 27.43 7.16
CA THR A 102 -0.25 28.60 8.04
C THR A 102 1.19 28.77 8.53
N ALA A 103 2.04 27.75 8.38
CA ALA A 103 3.42 27.73 8.89
C ALA A 103 4.24 28.99 8.55
N ARG A 104 4.19 29.47 7.31
CA ARG A 104 4.96 30.67 6.89
C ARG A 104 4.50 31.96 7.55
N ALA A 105 3.23 32.03 7.97
CA ALA A 105 2.68 33.21 8.63
C ALA A 105 2.81 33.14 10.15
N ASP A 106 2.62 31.93 10.72
CA ASP A 106 2.55 31.74 12.17
C ASP A 106 3.93 31.54 12.80
N LEU A 107 4.81 30.75 12.18
CA LEU A 107 6.11 30.40 12.79
C LEU A 107 7.04 31.60 13.01
N PRO A 108 7.15 32.61 12.11
CA PRO A 108 7.95 33.81 12.38
C PRO A 108 7.44 34.60 13.59
N ARG A 109 6.11 34.62 13.80
CA ARG A 109 5.50 35.34 14.94
C ARG A 109 5.82 34.69 16.28
N LEU A 110 6.23 33.42 16.27
CA LEU A 110 6.73 32.69 17.44
C LEU A 110 8.23 32.93 17.70
N GLY A 111 8.90 33.76 16.89
CA GLY A 111 10.33 34.07 17.06
C GLY A 111 11.27 32.96 16.63
N LEU A 112 10.81 32.01 15.80
CA LEU A 112 11.63 30.91 15.31
C LEU A 112 12.64 31.37 14.24
N PRO A 113 13.87 30.82 14.22
CA PRO A 113 14.84 31.14 13.18
C PRO A 113 14.45 30.53 11.83
N GLU A 114 14.83 31.20 10.73
CA GLU A 114 14.42 30.81 9.36
C GLU A 114 14.75 29.34 9.02
N SER A 115 15.91 28.85 9.42
CA SER A 115 16.31 27.46 9.17
C SER A 115 15.36 26.43 9.81
N VAL A 116 14.83 26.74 11.00
CA VAL A 116 13.85 25.89 11.70
C VAL A 116 12.49 25.97 11.01
N ILE A 117 12.10 27.16 10.53
CA ILE A 117 10.85 27.37 9.79
C ILE A 117 10.86 26.55 8.49
N GLU A 118 11.91 26.66 7.69
CA GLU A 118 12.06 25.89 6.45
C GLU A 118 12.04 24.39 6.71
N HIS A 119 12.75 23.93 7.75
CA HIS A 119 12.78 22.53 8.13
C HIS A 119 11.40 22.02 8.56
N THR A 120 10.66 22.83 9.34
CA THR A 120 9.32 22.50 9.80
C THR A 120 8.31 22.40 8.65
N ILE A 121 8.41 23.31 7.67
CA ILE A 121 7.57 23.26 6.44
C ILE A 121 7.85 21.98 5.64
N LYS A 122 9.12 21.62 5.46
CA LYS A 122 9.51 20.37 4.78
C LYS A 122 8.96 19.14 5.52
N MET A 123 9.04 19.16 6.85
CA MET A 123 8.47 18.11 7.70
C MET A 123 6.95 17.98 7.52
N TYR A 124 6.18 19.07 7.60
CA TYR A 124 4.72 19.02 7.38
C TYR A 124 4.36 18.55 5.97
N ALA A 125 5.12 18.95 4.94
CA ALA A 125 4.89 18.48 3.58
C ALA A 125 5.10 16.96 3.44
N ALA A 126 6.17 16.42 4.04
CA ALA A 126 6.42 14.99 4.09
C ALA A 126 5.32 14.25 4.86
N GLU A 127 4.90 14.79 6.00
CA GLU A 127 3.86 14.23 6.84
C GLU A 127 2.51 14.13 6.10
N VAL A 128 2.12 15.16 5.35
CA VAL A 128 0.90 15.13 4.53
C VAL A 128 0.96 14.00 3.50
N MET A 129 2.09 13.79 2.82
CA MET A 129 2.25 12.70 1.86
C MET A 129 2.16 11.33 2.53
N GLN A 130 2.83 11.16 3.67
CA GLN A 130 2.83 9.92 4.44
C GLN A 130 1.42 9.58 4.96
N LEU A 131 0.73 10.52 5.59
CA LEU A 131 -0.63 10.32 6.09
C LEU A 131 -1.64 10.02 4.97
N GLN A 132 -1.46 10.59 3.78
CA GLN A 132 -2.28 10.24 2.61
C GLN A 132 -2.05 8.80 2.14
N HIS A 133 -0.80 8.32 2.17
CA HIS A 133 -0.50 6.92 1.89
C HIS A 133 -1.15 6.01 2.94
N ILE A 134 -0.96 6.30 4.23
CA ILE A 134 -1.61 5.57 5.33
C ILE A 134 -3.14 5.55 5.15
N ALA A 135 -3.76 6.67 4.76
CA ALA A 135 -5.20 6.73 4.51
C ALA A 135 -5.66 5.83 3.35
N ARG A 136 -4.83 5.60 2.32
CA ARG A 136 -5.10 4.60 1.28
C ARG A 136 -4.93 3.18 1.82
N SER A 137 -3.87 2.93 2.59
CA SER A 137 -3.63 1.64 3.24
C SER A 137 -4.76 1.23 4.18
N VAL A 138 -5.25 2.15 5.02
CA VAL A 138 -6.37 1.87 5.93
C VAL A 138 -7.62 1.53 5.14
N ARG A 139 -7.89 2.23 4.03
CA ARG A 139 -9.03 1.90 3.15
C ARG A 139 -8.89 0.50 2.55
N ALA A 140 -7.71 0.13 2.05
CA ALA A 140 -7.48 -1.20 1.49
C ALA A 140 -7.71 -2.31 2.53
N VAL A 141 -7.15 -2.14 3.74
CA VAL A 141 -7.36 -3.09 4.85
C VAL A 141 -8.82 -3.15 5.29
N THR A 142 -9.51 -2.02 5.34
CA THR A 142 -10.94 -1.96 5.68
C THR A 142 -11.78 -2.75 4.69
N GLN A 143 -11.54 -2.59 3.39
CA GLN A 143 -12.26 -3.34 2.36
C GLN A 143 -12.05 -4.85 2.51
N ALA A 144 -10.81 -5.29 2.70
CA ALA A 144 -10.50 -6.71 2.91
C ALA A 144 -11.19 -7.29 4.17
N LEU A 145 -11.26 -6.53 5.27
CA LEU A 145 -11.93 -6.97 6.50
C LEU A 145 -13.45 -7.08 6.32
N VAL A 146 -14.05 -6.16 5.56
CA VAL A 146 -15.49 -6.17 5.26
C VAL A 146 -15.86 -7.33 4.33
N GLU A 147 -15.08 -7.54 3.28
CA GLU A 147 -15.28 -8.64 2.33
C GLU A 147 -15.21 -10.00 3.02
N GLN A 148 -14.22 -10.19 3.91
CA GLN A 148 -14.10 -11.42 4.67
C GLN A 148 -15.25 -11.64 5.67
N THR A 149 -15.76 -10.57 6.28
CA THR A 149 -16.93 -10.66 7.18
C THR A 149 -18.20 -11.01 6.40
N SER A 150 -18.31 -10.56 5.15
CA SER A 150 -19.47 -10.80 4.28
C SER A 150 -19.46 -12.20 3.65
N GLY A 151 -18.28 -12.81 3.51
CA GLY A 151 -18.11 -14.18 3.01
C GLY A 151 -18.23 -15.28 4.08
N ARG A 152 -18.54 -14.93 5.33
CA ARG A 152 -18.72 -15.85 6.47
C ARG A 152 -20.19 -15.94 6.84
#